data_AF-A0A655CU36-F1
#
_entry.id   AF-A0A655CU36-F1
#
_cell.length_a   1.000
_cell.length_b   1.000
_cell.length_c   1.000
_cell.angle_alpha   90.00
_cell.angle_beta   90.00
_cell.angle_gamma   90.00
#
_symmetry.space_group_name_H-M   'P 1'
#
loop_
_entity.id
_entity.type
_entity.pdbx_description
1 polymer ?
#
loop_
_entity_poly.entity_id
_entity_poly.type
_entity_poly.pdbx_seq_one_letter_code
_entity_poly.pdbx_strand_id
1 'polypeptide(L)' 'MLQLANMLRAQAARSGCYQSPQPFHPHITLLRDASHTVAIPPPGFCWSFPVTSFALYASSYGQGRTRYAELQRWTLGE' A
#
# COMPACT_ATOMS: atom_id res chain seq x y z
N MET A 1 3.72 -10.66 -5.44
CA MET A 1 3.12 -9.56 -4.64
C MET A 1 2.48 -10.05 -3.34
N LEU A 2 1.54 -11.00 -3.36
CA LEU A 2 0.89 -11.55 -2.15
C LEU A 2 1.88 -12.15 -1.13
N GLN A 3 2.90 -12.88 -1.59
CA GLN A 3 3.92 -13.47 -0.72
C GLN A 3 4.67 -12.42 0.12
N LEU A 4 5.11 -11.33 -0.51
CA LEU A 4 5.79 -10.22 0.17
C LEU A 4 4.87 -9.59 1.23
N ALA A 5 3.62 -9.29 0.88
CA ALA A 5 2.66 -8.71 1.81
C ALA A 5 2.39 -9.62 3.02
N ASN A 6 2.23 -10.93 2.79
CA ASN A 6 2.02 -11.90 3.86
C ASN A 6 3.24 -12.03 4.78
N MET A 7 4.45 -12.04 4.21
CA MET A 7 5.70 -12.06 4.97
C MET A 7 5.81 -10.84 5.90
N LEU A 8 5.59 -9.63 5.37
CA LEU A 8 5.66 -8.39 6.14
C LEU A 8 4.61 -8.33 7.25
N ARG A 9 3.36 -8.72 6.95
CA ARG A 9 2.28 -8.81 7.95
C ARG A 9 2.61 -9.81 9.06
N ALA A 10 3.15 -10.98 8.72
CA ALA A 10 3.53 -12.00 9.69
C ALA A 10 4.70 -11.54 10.58
N GLN A 11 5.69 -10.83 10.03
CA GLN A 11 6.76 -10.24 10.82
C GLN A 11 6.20 -9.18 11.78
N ALA A 12 5.38 -8.24 11.30
CA ALA A 12 4.74 -7.23 12.14
C ALA A 12 3.90 -7.85 13.26
N ALA A 13 3.13 -8.91 12.96
CA ALA A 13 2.32 -9.63 13.95
C ALA A 13 3.19 -10.23 15.06
N ARG A 14 4.32 -10.87 14.71
CA ARG A 14 5.27 -11.43 15.69
C ARG A 14 5.95 -10.36 16.52
N SER A 15 6.10 -9.15 16.00
CA SER A 15 6.60 -7.98 16.73
C SER A 15 5.53 -7.30 17.59
N GLY A 16 4.30 -7.83 17.66
CA GLY A 16 3.21 -7.29 18.49
C GLY A 16 2.36 -6.22 17.82
N CYS A 17 2.53 -5.96 16.52
CA CYS A 17 1.69 -4.99 15.80
C CYS A 17 0.29 -5.55 15.56
N TYR A 18 -0.73 -4.71 15.73
CA TYR A 18 -2.12 -5.02 15.39
C TYR A 18 -2.25 -5.57 13.96
N GLN A 19 -3.10 -6.60 13.80
CA GLN A 19 -3.42 -7.20 12.51
C GLN A 19 -4.90 -7.01 12.21
N SER A 20 -5.19 -6.40 11.06
CA SER A 20 -6.55 -6.42 10.53
C SER A 20 -6.94 -7.87 10.19
N PRO A 21 -8.12 -8.35 10.63
CA PRO A 21 -8.61 -9.69 10.34
C PRO A 21 -8.99 -9.88 8.87
N GLN A 22 -9.11 -8.78 8.11
CA GLN A 22 -9.44 -8.86 6.69
C GLN A 22 -8.26 -9.40 5.88
N PRO A 23 -8.53 -10.22 4.84
CA PRO A 23 -7.53 -10.62 3.86
C PRO A 23 -6.89 -9.40 3.19
N PHE A 24 -5.69 -9.60 2.66
CA PHE A 24 -5.00 -8.57 1.93
C PHE A 24 -5.57 -8.43 0.51
N HIS A 25 -6.21 -7.30 0.24
CA HIS A 25 -6.70 -6.91 -1.09
C HIS A 25 -5.80 -5.81 -1.65
N PRO A 26 -4.83 -6.12 -2.52
CA PRO A 26 -3.89 -5.12 -3.03
C PRO A 26 -4.62 -4.07 -3.89
N HIS A 27 -4.47 -2.79 -3.54
CA HIS A 27 -5.13 -1.70 -4.23
C HIS A 27 -4.32 -0.39 -4.10
N ILE A 28 -4.65 0.58 -4.94
CA ILE A 28 -4.22 1.98 -4.81
C ILE A 28 -5.48 2.82 -4.61
N THR A 29 -5.60 3.51 -3.48
CA THR A 29 -6.73 4.41 -3.23
C THR A 29 -6.63 5.62 -4.15
N LEU A 30 -7.64 5.85 -5.02
CA LEU A 30 -7.69 7.01 -5.91
C LEU A 30 -8.47 8.19 -5.29
N LEU A 31 -9.60 7.90 -4.64
CA LEU A 31 -10.47 8.87 -4.01
C LEU A 31 -10.81 8.40 -2.58
N ARG A 32 -10.94 9.36 -1.67
CA ARG A 32 -11.45 9.17 -0.30
C ARG A 32 -12.75 9.95 -0.18
N ASP A 33 -13.56 9.59 0.81
CA ASP A 33 -14.88 10.21 1.04
C ASP A 33 -15.85 10.08 -0.16
N ALA A 34 -15.69 9.02 -0.95
CA ALA A 34 -16.57 8.67 -2.05
C ALA A 34 -17.83 7.97 -1.54
N SER A 35 -18.72 8.72 -0.87
CA SER A 35 -19.94 8.22 -0.24
C SER A 35 -21.05 7.83 -1.22
N HIS A 36 -20.93 8.23 -2.49
CA HIS A 36 -21.91 7.95 -3.54
C HIS A 36 -21.27 7.16 -4.67
N THR A 37 -22.05 6.26 -5.25
CA THR A 37 -21.65 5.49 -6.43
C THR A 37 -21.40 6.43 -7.60
N VAL A 38 -20.25 6.26 -8.24
CA VAL A 38 -19.87 6.95 -9.49
C VAL A 38 -19.53 5.91 -10.54
N ALA A 39 -19.77 6.23 -11.81
CA ALA A 39 -19.33 5.38 -12.90
C ALA A 39 -17.79 5.33 -12.91
N ILE A 40 -17.24 4.11 -12.78
CA ILE A 40 -15.80 3.89 -12.82
C ILE A 40 -15.43 3.57 -14.27
N PRO A 41 -14.69 4.45 -14.98
CA PRO A 41 -14.19 4.10 -16.31
C PRO A 41 -13.21 2.93 -16.21
N PRO A 42 -13.05 2.13 -17.27
CA PRO A 42 -12.00 1.13 -17.28
C PRO A 42 -10.65 1.82 -17.06
N PRO A 43 -9.71 1.19 -16.33
CA PRO A 43 -8.33 1.66 -16.31
C PRO A 43 -7.87 1.73 -17.77
N GLY A 44 -7.29 2.86 -18.20
CA GLY A 44 -6.97 3.13 -19.61
C GLY A 44 -5.91 2.19 -20.21
N PHE A 45 -4.89 2.76 -20.89
CA PHE A 45 -3.79 1.98 -21.44
C PHE A 45 -3.12 1.10 -20.36
N CYS A 46 -2.69 -0.12 -20.73
CA CYS A 46 -2.11 -1.14 -19.84
C CYS A 46 -0.95 -0.62 -18.99
N TRP A 47 -1.24 -0.11 -17.79
CA TRP A 47 -0.22 0.31 -16.82
C TRP A 47 0.43 -0.93 -16.20
N SER A 48 1.48 -1.42 -16.88
CA SER A 48 2.33 -2.50 -16.40
C SER A 48 3.74 -1.96 -16.21
N PHE A 49 4.32 -2.26 -15.06
CA PHE A 49 5.71 -1.93 -14.75
C PHE A 49 6.31 -2.99 -13.83
N PRO A 50 7.61 -3.26 -13.93
CA PRO A 50 8.28 -4.18 -13.02
C PRO A 50 8.38 -3.54 -11.63
N VAL A 51 7.99 -4.30 -10.60
CA VAL A 51 8.20 -3.90 -9.21
C VAL A 51 9.56 -4.45 -8.77
N THR A 52 10.55 -3.58 -8.65
CA THR A 52 11.94 -3.95 -8.31
C THR A 52 12.31 -3.70 -6.84
N SER A 53 11.43 -3.04 -6.08
CA SER A 53 11.68 -2.72 -4.68
C SER A 53 10.38 -2.46 -3.90
N PHE A 54 10.49 -2.51 -2.58
CA PHE A 54 9.49 -1.98 -1.66
C PHE A 54 10.16 -1.05 -0.64
N ALA A 55 9.37 -0.18 -0.01
CA ALA A 55 9.88 0.80 0.94
C ALA A 55 8.99 0.92 2.18
N LEU A 56 9.64 1.29 3.28
CA LEU A 56 9.00 1.64 4.54
C LEU A 56 8.75 3.15 4.56
N TYR A 57 7.53 3.52 4.89
CA TYR A 57 7.10 4.92 4.96
C TYR A 57 6.64 5.30 6.37
N ALA A 58 6.98 6.52 6.78
CA ALA A 58 6.33 7.22 7.88
C ALA A 58 5.27 8.18 7.35
N SER A 59 4.05 8.06 7.86
CA SER A 59 2.97 8.99 7.58
C SER A 59 2.94 10.08 8.66
N SER A 60 2.86 11.34 8.24
CA SER A 60 2.63 12.48 9.14
C SER A 60 1.52 13.36 8.59
N TYR A 61 0.75 13.99 9.48
CA TYR A 61 -0.28 14.96 9.11
C TYR A 61 0.16 16.35 9.58
N GLY A 62 0.18 17.32 8.69
CA GLY A 62 0.54 18.69 9.00
C GLY A 62 0.13 19.64 7.90
N GLN A 63 -0.23 20.87 8.27
CA GLN A 63 -0.67 21.90 7.31
C GLN A 63 -1.82 21.41 6.41
N GLY A 64 -2.78 20.69 6.99
CA GLY A 64 -3.97 20.21 6.29
C GLY A 64 -3.76 19.03 5.32
N ARG A 65 -2.57 18.43 5.25
CA ARG A 65 -2.27 17.35 4.30
C ARG A 65 -1.47 16.21 4.93
N THR A 66 -1.78 14.98 4.53
CA THR A 66 -0.94 13.81 4.84
C THR A 66 0.31 13.82 3.96
N ARG A 67 1.47 13.58 4.56
CA ARG A 67 2.76 13.43 3.88
C ARG A 67 3.36 12.08 4.20
N TYR A 68 3.97 11.46 3.20
CA TYR A 68 4.70 10.20 3.33
C TYR A 68 6.19 10.46 3.18
N ALA A 69 6.98 10.11 4.20
CA ALA A 69 8.44 10.14 4.15
C ALA A 69 8.96 8.71 4.00
N GLU A 70 9.74 8.45 2.95
CA GLU A 70 10.45 7.18 2.80
C GLU A 70 11.56 7.10 3.85
N LEU A 71 11.55 6.04 4.65
CA LEU A 71 12.58 5.79 5.68
C LEU A 71 13.66 4.85 5.18
N GLN A 72 13.26 3.80 4.46
CA GLN A 72 14.16 2.76 3.97
C GLN A 72 13.54 2.03 2.79
N ARG A 73 14.41 1.53 1.90
CA ARG A 73 14.05 0.77 0.71
C ARG A 73 14.83 -0.53 0.65
N TRP A 74 14.17 -1.57 0.15
CA TRP A 74 14.77 -2.88 -0.12
C TRP A 74 14.52 -3.25 -1.58
N THR A 75 15.58 -3.64 -2.28
CA THR A 75 15.50 -4.22 -3.61
C THR A 75 14.93 -5.64 -3.51
N LEU A 76 14.00 -5.97 -4.39
CA LEU A 76 13.58 -7.35 -4.60
C LEU A 76 14.65 -8.00 -5.50
N GLY A 77 15.17 -9.15 -5.08
CA GLY A 77 16.03 -9.95 -5.97
C GLY A 77 15.25 -10.40 -7.20
N GLU A 78 15.98 -10.81 -8.25
CA GLU A 78 15.37 -11.51 -9.39
C GLU A 78 14.67 -12.81 -8.95
#